data_AF-A0A7L4TQE8-F1
#
_entry.id   AF-A0A7L4TQE8-F1
#
_cell.length_a   1.000
_cell.length_b   1.000
_cell.length_c   1.000
_cell.angle_alpha   90.00
_cell.angle_beta   90.00
_cell.angle_gamma   90.00
#
_symmetry.space_group_name_H-M   'P 1'
#
loop_
_entity.id
_entity.type
_entity.pdbx_description
1 polymer ?
#
loop_
_entity_poly.entity_id
_entity_poly.type
_entity_poly.pdbx_seq_one_letter_code
_entity_poly.pdbx_strand_id
1 'polypeptide(L)' 'MFKHFKKDFPASIVVFFVAIPLCLGIALASGAPLFSGLIAGMVGGIVVGSISGSSLGVSGPAAGLAVIVLGAIQSLGS' A
#
# COMPACT_ATOMS: atom_id res chain seq x y z
N MET A 1 -6.14 -23.09 5.76
CA MET A 1 -5.29 -21.91 5.50
C MET A 1 -4.24 -22.15 4.40
N PHE A 2 -3.58 -23.32 4.30
CA PHE A 2 -2.48 -23.54 3.33
C PHE A 2 -2.82 -24.37 2.07
N LYS A 3 -4.10 -24.44 1.67
CA LYS A 3 -4.54 -25.31 0.56
C LYS A 3 -4.03 -24.85 -0.82
N HIS A 4 -3.64 -23.58 -0.95
CA HIS A 4 -3.21 -22.95 -2.20
C HIS A 4 -1.76 -22.46 -2.19
N PHE A 5 -0.93 -22.92 -1.24
CA PHE A 5 0.45 -22.43 -1.05
C PHE A 5 1.31 -22.40 -2.33
N LYS A 6 1.16 -23.40 -3.21
CA LYS A 6 1.87 -23.45 -4.51
C LYS A 6 1.50 -22.29 -5.46
N LYS A 7 0.31 -21.73 -5.34
CA LYS A 7 -0.18 -20.59 -6.13
C LYS A 7 0.01 -19.27 -5.39
N ASP A 8 -0.15 -19.28 -4.07
CA ASP A 8 -0.04 -18.07 -3.25
C ASP A 8 1.40 -17.55 -3.15
N PHE A 9 2.39 -18.45 -3.14
CA PHE A 9 3.81 -18.07 -3.08
C PHE A 9 4.29 -17.28 -4.32
N PRO A 10 4.13 -17.76 -5.56
CA PRO A 10 4.51 -16.96 -6.73
C PRO A 10 3.63 -15.70 -6.87
N ALA A 11 2.34 -15.77 -6.51
CA ALA A 11 1.45 -14.61 -6.57
C ALA A 11 1.89 -13.49 -5.61
N SER A 12 2.29 -13.82 -4.38
CA SER A 12 2.75 -12.84 -3.39
C SER A 12 4.06 -12.16 -3.81
N ILE A 13 4.97 -12.87 -4.48
CA ILE A 13 6.19 -12.27 -5.06
C ILE A 13 5.82 -11.25 -6.15
N VAL A 14 4.93 -11.61 -7.07
CA VAL A 14 4.50 -10.71 -8.15
C VAL A 14 3.80 -9.47 -7.58
N VAL A 15 2.89 -9.66 -6.62
CA VAL A 15 2.19 -8.55 -5.94
C VAL A 15 3.17 -7.65 -5.20
N PHE A 16 4.19 -8.20 -4.54
CA PHE A 16 5.22 -7.42 -3.86
C PHE A 16 5.98 -6.51 -4.84
N PHE A 17 6.42 -7.05 -5.97
CA PHE A 17 7.11 -6.27 -7.00
C PHE A 17 6.23 -5.21 -7.67
N VAL A 18 4.92 -5.44 -7.78
CA VAL A 18 3.98 -4.44 -8.29
C VAL A 18 3.64 -3.39 -7.22
N ALA A 19 3.60 -3.79 -5.95
CA ALA A 19 3.24 -2.91 -4.83
C ALA A 19 4.34 -1.87 -4.51
N ILE A 20 5.63 -2.23 -4.61
CA ILE A 20 6.74 -1.29 -4.40
C ILE A 20 6.62 -0.03 -5.27
N PRO A 21 6.58 -0.12 -6.62
CA PRO A 21 6.49 1.06 -7.47
C PRO A 21 5.17 1.80 -7.27
N LEU A 22 4.07 1.09 -6.98
CA LEU A 22 2.78 1.73 -6.69
C LEU A 22 2.85 2.61 -5.43
N CYS A 23 3.42 2.10 -4.33
CA CYS A 23 3.54 2.84 -3.07
C CYS A 23 4.46 4.06 -3.22
N LEU A 24 5.58 3.91 -3.94
CA LEU A 24 6.51 4.99 -4.24
C LEU A 24 5.87 6.06 -5.13
N GLY A 25 5.14 5.63 -6.17
CA GLY A 25 4.44 6.53 -7.09
C GLY A 25 3.37 7.36 -6.39
N ILE A 26 2.60 6.76 -5.48
CA ILE A 26 1.57 7.48 -4.70
C ILE A 26 2.22 8.46 -3.72
N ALA A 27 3.30 8.08 -3.03
CA ALA A 27 4.02 9.01 -2.15
C ALA A 27 4.56 10.22 -2.91
N LEU A 28 5.16 9.98 -4.08
CA LEU A 28 5.70 11.03 -4.95
C LEU A 28 4.59 11.95 -5.48
N ALA A 29 3.45 11.37 -5.91
CA ALA A 29 2.27 12.14 -6.32
C ALA A 29 1.65 12.96 -5.18
N SER A 30 1.82 12.52 -3.93
CA SER A 30 1.31 13.22 -2.75
C SER A 30 2.26 14.33 -2.26
N GLY A 31 3.46 14.46 -2.83
CA GLY A 31 4.50 15.34 -2.31
C GLY A 31 5.10 14.90 -0.96
N ALA A 32 4.82 13.66 -0.54
CA ALA A 32 5.32 13.09 0.71
C ALA A 32 6.66 12.38 0.50
N PRO A 33 7.49 12.20 1.55
CA PRO A 33 8.71 11.41 1.45
C PRO A 33 8.40 9.99 0.95
N LEU A 34 9.20 9.46 0.03
CA LEU A 34 9.02 8.14 -0.57
C LEU A 34 8.89 7.02 0.47
N PHE A 35 9.66 7.13 1.55
CA PHE A 35 9.66 6.16 2.65
C PHE A 35 8.28 6.06 3.34
N SER A 36 7.53 7.17 3.41
CA SER A 36 6.19 7.21 4.01
C SER A 36 5.20 6.31 3.26
N GLY A 37 5.30 6.26 1.93
CA GLY A 37 4.45 5.37 1.10
C GLY A 37 4.73 3.90 1.36
N LEU A 38 6.00 3.53 1.54
CA LEU A 38 6.39 2.16 1.89
C LEU A 38 5.89 1.77 3.27
N ILE A 39 6.07 2.64 4.28
CA ILE A 39 5.55 2.40 5.63
C ILE A 39 4.03 2.25 5.60
N ALA A 40 3.32 3.16 4.91
CA ALA A 40 1.87 3.11 4.80
C ALA A 40 1.39 1.81 4.12
N GLY A 41 2.10 1.34 3.10
CA GLY A 41 1.85 0.04 2.46
C GLY A 41 2.08 -1.14 3.41
N MET A 42 3.19 -1.16 4.14
CA MET A 42 3.47 -2.24 5.10
C MET A 42 2.45 -2.28 6.24
N VAL A 43 2.20 -1.13 6.87
CA VAL A 43 1.26 -1.03 8.01
C VAL A 43 -0.17 -1.31 7.56
N GLY A 44 -0.60 -0.76 6.43
CA GLY A 44 -1.90 -1.06 5.84
C GLY A 44 -2.06 -2.55 5.52
N GLY A 45 -1.05 -3.14 4.87
CA GLY A 45 -0.98 -4.56 4.55
C GLY A 45 -1.12 -5.47 5.76
N ILE A 46 -0.37 -5.20 6.83
CA ILE A 46 -0.36 -6.01 8.05
C ILE A 46 -1.68 -5.83 8.83
N VAL A 47 -2.07 -4.59 9.10
CA VAL A 47 -3.24 -4.30 9.94
C VAL A 47 -4.52 -4.70 9.22
N VAL A 48 -4.73 -4.23 7.99
CA VAL A 48 -5.96 -4.55 7.24
C VAL A 48 -5.95 -6.01 6.82
N GLY A 49 -4.81 -6.59 6.41
CA GLY A 49 -4.71 -8.01 6.10
C GLY A 49 -5.11 -8.92 7.27
N SER A 50 -4.82 -8.51 8.51
CA SER A 50 -5.21 -9.27 9.70
C SER A 50 -6.71 -9.16 10.06
N ILE A 51 -7.37 -8.05 9.72
CA ILE A 51 -8.76 -7.75 10.13
C ILE A 51 -9.77 -8.00 9.00
N SER A 52 -9.38 -7.83 7.74
CA SER A 52 -10.31 -7.66 6.61
C SER A 52 -11.12 -8.91 6.23
N GLY A 53 -10.67 -10.13 6.57
CA GLY A 53 -11.33 -11.38 6.18
C GLY A 53 -11.35 -11.67 4.67
N SER A 54 -10.73 -10.83 3.83
CA SER A 54 -10.65 -11.00 2.38
C SER A 54 -9.50 -11.93 2.00
N SER A 55 -9.79 -13.00 1.25
CA SER A 55 -8.78 -14.00 0.87
C SER A 55 -7.84 -13.57 -0.27
N LEU A 56 -8.16 -12.49 -0.99
CA LEU A 56 -7.41 -12.00 -2.16
C LEU A 56 -7.10 -10.50 -2.09
N GLY A 57 -7.61 -9.79 -1.09
CA GLY A 57 -7.46 -8.34 -0.96
C GLY A 57 -6.04 -7.95 -0.58
N VAL A 58 -5.47 -6.98 -1.30
CA VAL A 58 -4.20 -6.34 -0.97
C VAL A 58 -4.49 -4.92 -0.49
N SER A 59 -3.91 -4.53 0.63
CA SER A 59 -4.12 -3.22 1.27
C SER A 59 -2.86 -2.36 1.20
N GLY A 60 -3.05 -1.06 1.00
CA GLY A 60 -1.98 -0.08 0.84
C GLY A 60 -2.51 1.32 0.47
N PRO A 61 -1.63 2.28 0.14
CA PRO A 61 -2.03 3.63 -0.25
C PRO A 61 -2.89 3.58 -1.53
N ALA A 62 -4.07 4.21 -1.48
CA ALA A 62 -4.96 4.29 -2.65
C ALA A 62 -4.61 5.48 -3.53
N ALA A 63 -4.73 5.33 -4.86
CA ALA A 63 -4.43 6.41 -5.80
C ALA A 63 -5.25 7.69 -5.53
N GLY A 64 -6.51 7.53 -5.09
CA GLY A 64 -7.38 8.66 -4.72
C GLY A 64 -6.96 9.40 -3.45
N LEU A 65 -6.16 8.78 -2.57
CA LEU A 65 -5.64 9.45 -1.37
C LEU A 65 -4.49 10.41 -1.68
N ALA A 66 -3.85 10.30 -2.85
CA ALA A 66 -2.69 11.13 -3.16
C ALA A 66 -3.01 12.62 -3.14
N VAL A 67 -4.13 13.01 -3.77
CA VAL A 67 -4.59 14.40 -3.83
C VAL A 67 -5.03 14.90 -2.44
N ILE A 68 -5.67 14.03 -1.64
CA ILE A 68 -6.12 14.36 -0.29
C ILE A 68 -4.91 14.61 0.63
N VAL A 69 -3.91 13.74 0.57
CA VAL A 69 -2.67 13.88 1.34
C VAL A 69 -1.88 15.10 0.89
N LEU A 70 -1.80 15.37 -0.41
CA LEU A 70 -1.13 16.58 -0.93
C LEU A 70 -1.83 17.86 -0.42
N GLY A 71 -3.16 17.92 -0.47
CA GLY A 71 -3.92 19.04 0.08
C GLY A 71 -3.75 19.18 1.59
N ALA A 72 -3.71 18.06 2.32
CA ALA A 72 -3.46 18.07 3.77
C ALA A 72 -2.04 18.56 4.10
N ILE A 73 -1.01 18.14 3.34
CA ILE A 73 0.37 18.62 3.51
C ILE A 73 0.44 20.13 3.25
N GLN A 74 -0.23 20.63 2.20
CA GLN A 74 -0.27 22.06 1.92
C GLN A 74 -1.02 22.87 2.99
N SER A 75 -2.06 22.29 3.60
CA SER A 75 -2.88 22.99 4.60
C SER A 75 -2.33 22.91 6.02
N LEU A 76 -1.65 21.83 6.41
CA LEU A 76 -1.10 21.62 7.76
C LEU A 76 0.42 21.84 7.84
N GLY A 77 1.13 21.82 6.71
CA GLY A 77 2.58 21.97 6.65
C GLY A 77 3.10 23.42 6.70
N SER A 78 2.23 24.37 7.06
CA SER A 78 2.55 25.78 7.30
C SER A 78 2.88 26.06 8.76
#